data_AF-A0A3D1K668-F1
#
_entry.id   AF-A0A3D1K668-F1
#
_cell.length_a   1.000
_cell.length_b   1.000
_cell.length_c   1.000
_cell.angle_alpha   90.00
_cell.angle_beta   90.00
_cell.angle_gamma   90.00
#
_symmetry.space_group_name_H-M   'P 1'
#
loop_
_entity.id
_entity.type
_entity.pdbx_description
1 polymer ?
#
loop_
_entity_poly.entity_id
_entity_poly.type
_entity_poly.pdbx_seq_one_letter_code
_entity_poly.pdbx_strand_id
1 'polypeptide(L)'
;MKYQKLGQHILQIRGISFKPEDVITEQLDGYVPVIKSNNITETGFDSKGLIYIKSEYIRPEQFIRNGDLVLTASSGSKKTIGKNIQFDSDYNGSFGAFCKLIRPKSTINPKYIYHYFKTHYFRDSIEKAVQGANIANLKNEYINDLQIPLPPLDDQIRIAAVLTRAEKLIAKRKGSINALDEFLKSTFLEMFGDPVRNEKGWNRKPLSEILEKIESGWSPICLDRPALDGEWGVLKLGAVTKCIYDPLENKALPETESPEPSIEVHKGDVLFSRKNTYELVAACAYVWHTPPKLMLSDLIFRLVLRNEKSVNPIYLQALLSFSSKRKTIQKLAGGAAGSMPNISKSRLLLHLVECPSLPLQSQFANIAKKVEGIKYRYKQSLYELENLYGSLSQLAFKGELKYEAFHVHYGDNGMDKITKTPMPCSRLFKPVYCDSTAENIKTETILGSLKRKSLPDELDLSNMHAEPQENKNETVVVNGNTPIESTVTWEEHESEERISTNHLKFSRESLLYLIRTLQEPILFSELMREAEKNAYENHSQPWTYDRPPHYDDICNLIFELLDEGILFQAYNKDKNQMFLTLTEGKVI
;
A
#
# COMPACT_ATOMS: atom_id res chain seq x y z
N MET A 1 -24.60 -10.99 -23.80
CA MET A 1 -23.27 -11.62 -24.00
C MET A 1 -23.49 -13.06 -24.46
N LYS A 2 -22.69 -13.61 -25.40
CA LYS A 2 -22.77 -15.04 -25.76
C LYS A 2 -21.65 -15.81 -25.07
N TYR A 3 -21.91 -17.05 -24.65
CA TYR A 3 -20.89 -17.95 -24.13
C TYR A 3 -20.31 -18.79 -25.28
N GLN A 4 -19.00 -19.03 -25.27
CA GLN A 4 -18.30 -19.84 -26.27
C GLN A 4 -17.27 -20.77 -25.58
N LYS A 5 -16.87 -21.85 -26.25
CA LYS A 5 -15.84 -22.77 -25.74
C LYS A 5 -14.47 -22.10 -25.88
N LEU A 6 -13.77 -21.87 -24.77
CA LEU A 6 -12.48 -21.19 -24.77
C LEU A 6 -11.46 -21.85 -25.72
N GLY A 7 -11.47 -23.19 -25.84
CA GLY A 7 -10.59 -23.95 -26.75
C GLY A 7 -10.69 -23.57 -28.23
N GLN A 8 -11.80 -22.96 -28.66
CA GLN A 8 -11.92 -22.42 -30.03
C GLN A 8 -10.99 -21.22 -30.25
N HIS A 9 -10.69 -20.45 -29.20
CA HIS A 9 -10.00 -19.16 -29.24
C HIS A 9 -8.55 -19.21 -28.73
N ILE A 10 -8.05 -20.36 -28.26
CA ILE A 10 -6.70 -20.51 -27.70
C ILE A 10 -5.93 -21.69 -28.34
N LEU A 11 -4.62 -21.73 -28.09
CA LEU A 11 -3.80 -22.94 -28.15
C LEU A 11 -3.28 -23.25 -26.74
N GLN A 12 -3.17 -24.54 -26.39
CA GLN A 12 -2.56 -24.98 -25.14
C GLN A 12 -1.21 -25.62 -25.40
N ILE A 13 -0.18 -25.18 -24.67
CA ILE A 13 1.20 -25.69 -24.80
C ILE A 13 1.63 -26.29 -23.46
N ARG A 14 2.20 -27.49 -23.51
CA ARG A 14 2.68 -28.22 -22.32
C ARG A 14 4.06 -27.71 -21.91
N GLY A 15 4.27 -27.53 -20.61
CA GLY A 15 5.57 -27.17 -20.06
C GLY A 15 6.62 -28.27 -20.21
N ILE A 16 7.88 -27.86 -20.12
CA ILE A 16 9.05 -28.73 -20.22
C ILE A 16 9.21 -29.65 -19.00
N SER A 17 9.65 -30.88 -19.26
CA SER A 17 10.17 -31.80 -18.25
C SER A 17 11.68 -31.84 -18.37
N PHE A 18 12.38 -31.82 -17.24
CA PHE A 18 13.83 -31.80 -17.13
C PHE A 18 14.24 -32.68 -15.94
N LYS A 19 15.47 -33.20 -15.93
CA LYS A 19 16.00 -33.94 -14.79
C LYS A 19 16.65 -32.97 -13.79
N PRO A 20 16.87 -33.37 -12.52
CA PRO A 20 17.60 -32.55 -11.55
C PRO A 20 19.04 -32.21 -11.98
N GLU A 21 19.67 -33.09 -12.76
CA GLU A 21 21.03 -32.92 -13.31
C GLU A 21 21.12 -31.86 -14.43
N ASP A 22 20.00 -31.51 -15.08
CA ASP A 22 19.95 -30.50 -16.15
C ASP A 22 19.74 -29.07 -15.62
N VAL A 23 19.57 -28.92 -14.30
CA VAL A 23 19.07 -27.70 -13.64
C VAL A 23 20.20 -26.95 -12.94
N ILE A 24 20.36 -25.67 -13.29
CA ILE A 24 21.17 -24.71 -12.54
C ILE A 24 20.29 -23.64 -11.88
N THR A 25 20.82 -22.97 -10.85
CA THR A 25 20.12 -21.90 -10.10
C THR A 25 20.67 -20.51 -10.36
N GLU A 26 21.69 -20.39 -11.20
CA GLU A 26 22.30 -19.13 -11.63
C GLU A 26 22.11 -18.95 -13.13
N GLN A 27 21.99 -17.71 -13.60
CA GLN A 27 21.86 -17.40 -15.03
C GLN A 27 23.23 -17.54 -15.69
N LEU A 28 23.34 -18.40 -16.71
CA LEU A 28 24.52 -18.59 -17.54
C LEU A 28 24.17 -18.47 -19.03
N ASP A 29 25.16 -18.19 -19.87
CA ASP A 29 24.96 -18.13 -21.32
C ASP A 29 24.54 -19.50 -21.88
N GLY A 30 23.60 -19.48 -22.82
CA GLY A 30 22.98 -20.69 -23.38
C GLY A 30 21.94 -21.36 -22.46
N TYR A 31 21.74 -20.87 -21.22
CA TYR A 31 20.67 -21.30 -20.33
C TYR A 31 19.56 -20.25 -20.29
N VAL A 32 18.31 -20.70 -20.17
CA VAL A 32 17.14 -19.80 -20.11
C VAL A 32 16.27 -20.11 -18.88
N PRO A 33 15.64 -19.08 -18.28
CA PRO A 33 14.81 -19.23 -17.08
C PRO A 33 13.57 -20.10 -17.35
N VAL A 34 13.22 -20.93 -16.37
CA VAL A 34 12.03 -21.77 -16.36
C VAL A 34 11.11 -21.39 -15.21
N ILE A 35 9.92 -20.90 -15.56
CA ILE A 35 8.86 -20.56 -14.61
C ILE A 35 8.23 -21.85 -14.07
N LYS A 36 8.34 -22.06 -12.76
CA LYS A 36 7.65 -23.13 -12.03
C LYS A 36 6.35 -22.63 -11.44
N SER A 37 5.47 -23.53 -11.01
CA SER A 37 4.17 -23.17 -10.40
C SER A 37 4.30 -22.33 -9.13
N ASN A 38 5.42 -22.41 -8.41
CA ASN A 38 5.71 -21.57 -7.23
C ASN A 38 6.15 -20.13 -7.59
N ASN A 39 6.55 -19.85 -8.84
CA ASN A 39 6.83 -18.51 -9.33
C ASN A 39 5.53 -17.75 -9.72
N ILE A 40 4.38 -18.44 -9.71
CA ILE A 40 3.07 -17.90 -10.09
C ILE A 40 2.29 -17.52 -8.83
N THR A 41 2.28 -16.23 -8.52
CA THR A 41 1.66 -15.65 -7.31
C THR A 41 0.30 -15.02 -7.61
N GLU A 42 -0.45 -14.61 -6.59
CA GLU A 42 -1.69 -13.83 -6.78
C GLU A 42 -1.42 -12.43 -7.37
N THR A 43 -0.25 -11.87 -7.07
CA THR A 43 0.23 -10.56 -7.53
C THR A 43 1.00 -10.62 -8.86
N GLY A 44 1.03 -11.78 -9.53
CA GLY A 44 1.76 -11.98 -10.78
C GLY A 44 3.02 -12.84 -10.61
N PHE A 45 4.14 -12.39 -11.18
CA PHE A 45 5.37 -13.18 -11.31
C PHE A 45 6.38 -12.91 -10.18
N ASP A 46 6.86 -13.97 -9.52
CA ASP A 46 8.04 -13.90 -8.64
C ASP A 46 9.24 -14.56 -9.33
N SER A 47 10.25 -13.76 -9.66
CA SER A 47 11.50 -14.21 -10.29
C SER A 47 12.48 -14.86 -9.30
N LYS A 48 12.20 -14.87 -7.99
CA LYS A 48 13.06 -15.51 -7.00
C LYS A 48 13.01 -17.03 -7.12
N GLY A 49 14.17 -17.67 -7.00
CA GLY A 49 14.28 -19.13 -7.07
C GLY A 49 13.82 -19.71 -8.40
N LEU A 50 13.89 -18.93 -9.49
CA LEU A 50 13.91 -19.46 -10.85
C LEU A 50 15.02 -20.52 -10.98
N ILE A 51 14.82 -21.42 -11.92
CA ILE A 51 15.82 -22.37 -12.36
C ILE A 51 16.09 -22.12 -13.83
N TYR A 52 17.26 -22.54 -14.30
CA TYR A 52 17.65 -22.37 -15.69
C TYR A 52 18.04 -23.73 -16.26
N ILE A 53 17.67 -23.96 -17.51
CA ILE A 53 18.11 -25.14 -18.28
C ILE A 53 18.63 -24.66 -19.64
N LYS A 54 19.43 -25.49 -20.31
CA LYS A 54 19.93 -25.16 -21.64
C LYS A 54 18.80 -24.94 -22.64
N SER A 55 18.96 -23.94 -23.51
CA SER A 55 18.00 -23.62 -24.57
C SER A 55 17.75 -24.78 -25.54
N GLU A 56 18.75 -25.66 -25.75
CA GLU A 56 18.66 -26.85 -26.62
C GLU A 56 17.57 -27.86 -26.22
N TYR A 57 17.14 -27.83 -24.94
CA TYR A 57 16.07 -28.71 -24.44
C TYR A 57 14.65 -28.12 -24.60
N ILE A 58 14.52 -26.89 -25.11
CA ILE A 58 13.25 -26.17 -25.20
C ILE A 58 12.85 -26.00 -26.66
N ARG A 59 11.66 -26.49 -27.01
CA ARG A 59 11.17 -26.37 -28.40
C ARG A 59 10.68 -24.94 -28.69
N PRO A 60 10.77 -24.44 -29.94
CA PRO A 60 10.42 -23.06 -30.30
C PRO A 60 9.01 -22.59 -29.91
N GLU A 61 8.05 -23.52 -29.80
CA GLU A 61 6.68 -23.20 -29.35
C GLU A 61 6.56 -23.02 -27.83
N GLN A 62 7.50 -23.56 -27.05
CA GLN A 62 7.54 -23.52 -25.57
C GLN A 62 8.25 -22.27 -25.00
N PHE A 63 8.83 -21.43 -25.86
CA PHE A 63 9.21 -20.07 -25.47
C PHE A 63 7.97 -19.19 -25.30
N ILE A 64 7.98 -18.35 -24.28
CA ILE A 64 6.89 -17.46 -23.89
C ILE A 64 6.92 -16.21 -24.80
N ARG A 65 5.76 -15.88 -25.38
CA ARG A 65 5.58 -14.79 -26.34
C ARG A 65 4.63 -13.72 -25.79
N ASN A 66 4.64 -12.55 -26.41
CA ASN A 66 3.69 -11.49 -26.14
C ASN A 66 2.24 -12.02 -26.26
N GLY A 67 1.43 -11.73 -25.25
CA GLY A 67 0.04 -12.17 -25.14
C GLY A 67 -0.13 -13.59 -24.56
N ASP A 68 0.93 -14.35 -24.31
CA ASP A 68 0.79 -15.65 -23.67
C ASP A 68 0.41 -15.51 -22.19
N LEU A 69 -0.33 -16.52 -21.69
CA LEU A 69 -0.61 -16.69 -20.27
C LEU A 69 0.01 -17.98 -19.76
N VAL A 70 0.84 -17.91 -18.72
CA VAL A 70 1.36 -19.10 -18.03
C VAL A 70 0.49 -19.36 -16.80
N LEU A 71 -0.07 -20.56 -16.71
CA LEU A 71 -1.02 -21.00 -15.68
C LEU A 71 -0.46 -22.19 -14.89
N THR A 72 -0.64 -22.19 -13.57
CA THR A 72 -0.40 -23.37 -12.72
C THR A 72 -1.46 -24.42 -12.99
N ALA A 73 -1.05 -25.56 -13.56
CA ALA A 73 -1.92 -26.68 -13.89
C ALA A 73 -1.87 -27.82 -12.89
N SER A 74 -0.77 -27.96 -12.14
CA SER A 74 -0.54 -29.06 -11.21
C SER A 74 0.09 -28.56 -9.91
N SER A 75 -0.43 -29.02 -8.77
CA SER A 75 0.04 -28.64 -7.44
C SER A 75 -0.55 -29.52 -6.34
N GLY A 76 0.12 -29.61 -5.19
CA GLY A 76 -0.46 -30.20 -3.97
C GLY A 76 -1.57 -29.35 -3.33
N SER A 77 -1.72 -28.08 -3.73
CA SER A 77 -2.76 -27.19 -3.21
C SER A 77 -3.76 -26.77 -4.28
N LYS A 78 -5.04 -27.11 -4.09
CA LYS A 78 -6.14 -26.70 -4.99
C LYS A 78 -6.23 -25.18 -5.17
N LYS A 79 -5.83 -24.39 -4.15
CA LYS A 79 -5.82 -22.91 -4.19
C LYS A 79 -4.83 -22.32 -5.20
N THR A 80 -3.81 -23.08 -5.62
CA THR A 80 -2.80 -22.61 -6.57
C THR A 80 -3.10 -22.97 -8.02
N ILE A 81 -3.91 -24.01 -8.26
CA ILE A 81 -4.36 -24.39 -9.61
C ILE A 81 -5.16 -23.25 -10.23
N GLY A 82 -4.85 -22.87 -11.47
CA GLY A 82 -5.51 -21.77 -12.19
C GLY A 82 -4.92 -20.38 -11.94
N LYS A 83 -4.03 -20.20 -10.95
CA LYS A 83 -3.24 -18.97 -10.85
C LYS A 83 -2.42 -18.80 -12.13
N ASN A 84 -2.34 -17.57 -12.63
CA ASN A 84 -1.76 -17.29 -13.93
C ASN A 84 -1.08 -15.91 -13.99
N ILE A 85 -0.16 -15.78 -14.93
CA ILE A 85 0.53 -14.54 -15.33
C ILE A 85 0.29 -14.35 -16.82
N GLN A 86 0.05 -13.12 -17.27
CA GLN A 86 0.05 -12.75 -18.69
C GLN A 86 1.29 -11.92 -19.02
N PHE A 87 1.87 -12.16 -20.20
CA PHE A 87 3.09 -11.49 -20.68
C PHE A 87 2.75 -10.42 -21.71
N ASP A 88 3.21 -9.19 -21.48
CA ASP A 88 3.02 -8.02 -22.38
C ASP A 88 4.15 -7.85 -23.41
N SER A 89 5.15 -8.73 -23.38
CA SER A 89 6.25 -8.81 -24.32
C SER A 89 6.64 -10.27 -24.54
N ASP A 90 7.47 -10.54 -25.56
CA ASP A 90 8.18 -11.81 -25.59
C ASP A 90 9.09 -11.93 -24.35
N TYR A 91 9.27 -13.15 -23.85
CA TYR A 91 10.09 -13.46 -22.69
C TYR A 91 11.03 -14.61 -23.05
N ASN A 92 12.34 -14.36 -22.98
CA ASN A 92 13.37 -15.36 -23.28
C ASN A 92 13.47 -16.40 -22.16
N GLY A 93 12.45 -17.27 -22.07
CA GLY A 93 12.31 -18.29 -21.05
C GLY A 93 11.11 -19.20 -21.34
N SER A 94 11.01 -20.25 -20.54
CA SER A 94 9.98 -21.29 -20.67
C SER A 94 9.32 -21.58 -19.31
N PHE A 95 8.58 -22.67 -19.22
CA PHE A 95 7.73 -23.00 -18.07
C PHE A 95 7.71 -24.51 -17.81
N GLY A 96 7.79 -24.92 -16.55
CA GLY A 96 7.91 -26.32 -16.15
C GLY A 96 6.62 -27.14 -16.36
N ALA A 97 6.74 -28.46 -16.35
CA ALA A 97 5.64 -29.40 -16.63
C ALA A 97 4.40 -29.28 -15.72
N PHE A 98 4.52 -28.67 -14.54
CA PHE A 98 3.39 -28.35 -13.65
C PHE A 98 2.61 -27.08 -14.06
N CYS A 99 3.09 -26.38 -15.08
CA CYS A 99 2.43 -25.24 -15.71
C CYS A 99 1.90 -25.62 -17.12
N LYS A 100 0.91 -24.87 -17.59
CA LYS A 100 0.47 -24.83 -18.98
C LYS A 100 0.61 -23.41 -19.49
N LEU A 101 0.89 -23.26 -20.78
CA LEU A 101 0.79 -21.97 -21.46
C LEU A 101 -0.47 -21.95 -22.33
N ILE A 102 -1.22 -20.87 -22.21
CA ILE A 102 -2.40 -20.54 -23.00
C ILE A 102 -1.98 -19.44 -23.96
N ARG A 103 -1.97 -19.73 -25.26
CA ARG A 103 -1.64 -18.78 -26.33
C ARG A 103 -2.93 -18.31 -27.00
N PRO A 104 -3.38 -17.07 -26.79
CA PRO A 104 -4.59 -16.53 -27.40
C PRO A 104 -4.47 -16.47 -28.94
N LYS A 105 -5.58 -16.73 -29.63
CA LYS A 105 -5.75 -16.38 -31.05
C LYS A 105 -6.28 -14.96 -31.17
N SER A 106 -6.20 -14.36 -32.35
CA SER A 106 -6.70 -13.00 -32.65
C SER A 106 -8.18 -12.74 -32.34
N THR A 107 -8.98 -13.77 -32.09
CA THR A 107 -10.40 -13.66 -31.72
C THR A 107 -10.66 -13.39 -30.24
N ILE A 108 -9.63 -13.39 -29.40
CA ILE A 108 -9.76 -13.15 -27.96
C ILE A 108 -8.58 -12.35 -27.40
N ASN A 109 -8.87 -11.35 -26.57
CA ASN A 109 -7.85 -10.51 -25.97
C ASN A 109 -7.11 -11.26 -24.80
N PRO A 110 -5.77 -11.25 -24.75
CA PRO A 110 -5.00 -11.89 -23.68
C PRO A 110 -5.38 -11.44 -22.26
N LYS A 111 -5.49 -10.13 -22.03
CA LYS A 111 -5.81 -9.54 -20.73
C LYS A 111 -7.26 -9.82 -20.31
N TYR A 112 -8.16 -9.97 -21.27
CA TYR A 112 -9.53 -10.44 -21.00
C TYR A 112 -9.56 -11.85 -20.40
N ILE A 113 -8.78 -12.80 -20.96
CA ILE A 113 -8.64 -14.15 -20.39
C ILE A 113 -7.98 -14.10 -19.00
N TYR A 114 -6.91 -13.33 -18.86
CA TYR A 114 -6.18 -13.14 -17.60
C TYR A 114 -7.12 -12.71 -16.46
N HIS A 115 -7.94 -11.69 -16.70
CA HIS A 115 -8.92 -11.24 -15.70
C HIS A 115 -10.06 -12.25 -15.51
N TYR A 116 -10.51 -12.95 -16.55
CA TYR A 116 -11.52 -14.01 -16.41
C TYR A 116 -11.04 -15.15 -15.50
N PHE A 117 -9.76 -15.54 -15.63
CA PHE A 117 -9.12 -16.54 -14.77
C PHE A 117 -8.86 -16.06 -13.33
N LYS A 118 -9.16 -14.80 -13.00
CA LYS A 118 -9.19 -14.29 -11.62
C LYS A 118 -10.61 -14.20 -11.03
N THR A 119 -11.65 -14.56 -11.77
CA THR A 119 -13.04 -14.54 -11.27
C THR A 119 -13.33 -15.69 -10.29
N HIS A 120 -14.28 -15.47 -9.39
CA HIS A 120 -14.83 -16.54 -8.55
C HIS A 120 -15.49 -17.64 -9.41
N TYR A 121 -16.17 -17.28 -10.51
CA TYR A 121 -16.73 -18.26 -11.46
C TYR A 121 -15.68 -19.27 -11.97
N PHE A 122 -14.48 -18.79 -12.32
CA PHE A 122 -13.37 -19.66 -12.73
C PHE A 122 -12.77 -20.45 -11.55
N ARG A 123 -12.62 -19.82 -10.39
CA ARG A 123 -12.15 -20.46 -9.15
C ARG A 123 -13.04 -21.65 -8.76
N ASP A 124 -14.34 -21.42 -8.62
CA ASP A 124 -15.34 -22.41 -8.21
C ASP A 124 -15.46 -23.56 -9.22
N SER A 125 -15.32 -23.25 -10.52
CA SER A 125 -15.38 -24.25 -11.58
C SER A 125 -14.13 -25.15 -11.57
N ILE A 126 -12.93 -24.62 -11.31
CA ILE A 126 -11.72 -25.44 -11.09
C ILE A 126 -11.87 -26.35 -9.86
N GLU A 127 -12.46 -25.87 -8.76
CA GLU A 127 -12.60 -26.67 -7.54
C GLU A 127 -13.50 -27.90 -7.73
N LYS A 128 -14.54 -27.76 -8.57
CA LYS A 128 -15.41 -28.86 -8.99
C LYS A 128 -14.72 -29.80 -9.99
N ALA A 129 -13.90 -29.26 -10.89
CA ALA A 129 -13.24 -30.02 -11.94
C ALA A 129 -12.04 -30.86 -11.47
N VAL A 130 -11.32 -30.41 -10.44
CA VAL A 130 -10.06 -31.05 -10.04
C VAL A 130 -10.26 -32.05 -8.89
N GLN A 131 -10.25 -33.33 -9.27
CA GLN A 131 -10.30 -34.49 -8.39
C GLN A 131 -8.89 -34.95 -7.96
N GLY A 132 -8.79 -35.58 -6.79
CA GLY A 132 -7.55 -36.09 -6.21
C GLY A 132 -7.20 -35.46 -4.86
N ALA A 133 -6.66 -36.28 -3.94
CA ALA A 133 -6.32 -35.86 -2.57
C ALA A 133 -4.89 -35.28 -2.43
N ASN A 134 -3.91 -35.81 -3.19
CA ASN A 134 -2.49 -35.49 -3.00
C ASN A 134 -1.91 -34.52 -4.03
N ILE A 135 -2.28 -34.64 -5.31
CA ILE A 135 -1.89 -33.69 -6.36
C ILE A 135 -3.11 -33.38 -7.23
N ALA A 136 -3.50 -32.11 -7.23
CA ALA A 136 -4.56 -31.54 -8.03
C ALA A 136 -4.01 -31.27 -9.45
N ASN A 137 -4.68 -31.79 -10.49
CA ASN A 137 -4.25 -31.65 -11.90
C ASN A 137 -5.37 -31.12 -12.79
N LEU A 138 -5.09 -30.03 -13.53
CA LEU A 138 -5.99 -29.42 -14.49
C LEU A 138 -5.82 -30.06 -15.87
N LYS A 139 -6.87 -30.72 -16.36
CA LYS A 139 -6.91 -31.39 -17.66
C LYS A 139 -7.00 -30.37 -18.82
N ASN A 140 -6.51 -30.73 -20.01
CA ASN A 140 -6.58 -29.85 -21.19
C ASN A 140 -8.03 -29.65 -21.64
N GLU A 141 -8.79 -30.74 -21.61
CA GLU A 141 -10.20 -30.84 -22.01
C GLU A 141 -11.04 -29.84 -21.22
N TYR A 142 -10.79 -29.72 -19.91
CA TYR A 142 -11.44 -28.75 -19.06
C TYR A 142 -11.27 -27.30 -19.54
N ILE A 143 -10.03 -26.88 -19.88
CA ILE A 143 -9.78 -25.52 -20.37
C ILE A 143 -10.38 -25.34 -21.78
N ASN A 144 -10.41 -26.38 -22.61
CA ASN A 144 -11.01 -26.32 -23.94
C ASN A 144 -12.54 -26.17 -23.89
N ASP A 145 -13.21 -26.91 -23.01
CA ASP A 145 -14.67 -26.94 -22.87
C ASP A 145 -15.23 -25.82 -21.99
N LEU A 146 -14.37 -25.14 -21.22
CA LEU A 146 -14.71 -23.99 -20.38
C LEU A 146 -15.53 -22.97 -21.18
N GLN A 147 -16.76 -22.75 -20.73
CA GLN A 147 -17.60 -21.68 -21.26
C GLN A 147 -17.09 -20.35 -20.74
N ILE A 148 -16.71 -19.46 -21.66
CA ILE A 148 -16.33 -18.08 -21.37
C ILE A 148 -17.37 -17.12 -21.99
N PRO A 149 -17.85 -16.10 -21.25
CA PRO A 149 -18.61 -15.02 -21.87
C PRO A 149 -17.68 -14.28 -22.84
N LEU A 150 -18.06 -14.19 -24.13
CA LEU A 150 -17.22 -13.60 -25.17
C LEU A 150 -17.98 -12.46 -25.88
N PRO A 151 -17.70 -11.19 -25.54
CA PRO A 151 -18.25 -10.02 -26.23
C PRO A 151 -17.38 -9.70 -27.48
N PRO A 152 -17.77 -8.70 -28.30
CA PRO A 152 -16.93 -8.16 -29.36
C PRO A 152 -15.52 -7.79 -28.85
N LEU A 153 -14.51 -7.85 -29.73
CA LEU A 153 -13.11 -7.68 -29.34
C LEU A 153 -12.84 -6.31 -28.68
N ASP A 154 -13.49 -5.24 -29.15
CA ASP A 154 -13.38 -3.90 -28.57
C ASP A 154 -13.87 -3.85 -27.12
N ASP A 155 -14.97 -4.54 -26.81
CA ASP A 155 -15.48 -4.66 -25.43
C ASP A 155 -14.55 -5.51 -24.57
N GLN A 156 -13.94 -6.57 -25.12
CA GLN A 156 -12.90 -7.34 -24.40
C GLN A 156 -11.70 -6.45 -24.03
N ILE A 157 -11.26 -5.60 -24.96
CA ILE A 157 -10.16 -4.63 -24.75
C ILE A 157 -10.55 -3.60 -23.69
N ARG A 158 -11.78 -3.05 -23.74
CA ARG A 158 -12.29 -2.09 -22.74
C ARG A 158 -12.37 -2.70 -21.34
N ILE A 159 -12.93 -3.91 -21.22
CA ILE A 159 -13.00 -4.67 -19.96
C ILE A 159 -11.59 -4.88 -19.40
N ALA A 160 -10.68 -5.39 -20.24
CA ALA A 160 -9.31 -5.66 -19.87
C ALA A 160 -8.59 -4.39 -19.38
N ALA A 161 -8.71 -3.27 -20.10
CA ALA A 161 -8.10 -2.00 -19.72
C ALA A 161 -8.58 -1.49 -18.36
N VAL A 162 -9.90 -1.53 -18.11
CA VAL A 162 -10.49 -1.09 -16.82
C VAL A 162 -10.02 -1.97 -15.66
N LEU A 163 -10.06 -3.30 -15.81
CA LEU A 163 -9.64 -4.23 -14.77
C LEU A 163 -8.12 -4.18 -14.52
N THR A 164 -7.32 -4.03 -15.58
CA THR A 164 -5.86 -3.83 -15.48
C THR A 164 -5.54 -2.52 -14.74
N ARG A 165 -6.28 -1.43 -15.00
CA ARG A 165 -6.08 -0.16 -14.28
C ARG A 165 -6.38 -0.29 -12.78
N ALA A 166 -7.49 -0.95 -12.43
CA ALA A 166 -7.82 -1.22 -11.03
C ALA A 166 -6.76 -2.11 -10.35
N GLU A 167 -6.28 -3.15 -11.02
CA GLU A 167 -5.22 -4.03 -10.50
C GLU A 167 -3.88 -3.28 -10.29
N LYS A 168 -3.49 -2.39 -11.21
CA LYS A 168 -2.31 -1.53 -11.04
C LYS A 168 -2.42 -0.63 -9.81
N LEU A 169 -3.60 -0.04 -9.54
CA LEU A 169 -3.83 0.77 -8.34
C LEU A 169 -3.75 -0.06 -7.05
N ILE A 170 -4.30 -1.27 -7.04
CA ILE A 170 -4.16 -2.23 -5.92
C ILE A 170 -2.68 -2.57 -5.67
N ALA A 171 -1.94 -2.90 -6.73
CA ALA A 171 -0.52 -3.21 -6.65
C ALA A 171 0.30 -2.02 -6.12
N LYS A 172 0.07 -0.81 -6.65
CA LYS A 172 0.70 0.43 -6.18
C LYS A 172 0.41 0.67 -4.69
N ARG A 173 -0.85 0.53 -4.27
CA ARG A 173 -1.25 0.74 -2.87
C ARG A 173 -0.59 -0.26 -1.92
N LYS A 174 -0.49 -1.54 -2.30
CA LYS A 174 0.29 -2.56 -1.56
C LYS A 174 1.78 -2.19 -1.50
N GLY A 175 2.36 -1.72 -2.61
CA GLY A 175 3.73 -1.20 -2.66
C GLY A 175 3.96 -0.03 -1.69
N SER A 176 3.07 0.97 -1.67
CA SER A 176 3.18 2.11 -0.74
C SER A 176 3.08 1.70 0.73
N ILE A 177 2.26 0.70 1.08
CA ILE A 177 2.17 0.17 2.45
C ILE A 177 3.50 -0.49 2.85
N ASN A 178 4.13 -1.26 1.96
CA ASN A 178 5.42 -1.89 2.21
C ASN A 178 6.56 -0.84 2.32
N ALA A 179 6.54 0.20 1.47
CA ALA A 179 7.53 1.27 1.51
C ALA A 179 7.50 2.04 2.84
N LEU A 180 6.33 2.25 3.44
CA LEU A 180 6.18 2.83 4.78
C LEU A 180 6.80 1.95 5.88
N ASP A 181 6.72 0.62 5.75
CA ASP A 181 7.34 -0.32 6.69
C ASP A 181 8.86 -0.36 6.57
N GLU A 182 9.41 -0.30 5.36
CA GLU A 182 10.86 -0.18 5.16
C GLU A 182 11.39 1.19 5.61
N PHE A 183 10.63 2.27 5.38
CA PHE A 183 10.98 3.62 5.86
C PHE A 183 11.09 3.70 7.40
N LEU A 184 10.21 3.03 8.15
CA LEU A 184 10.34 2.99 9.61
C LEU A 184 11.55 2.18 10.08
N LYS A 185 11.91 1.09 9.37
CA LYS A 185 13.11 0.31 9.68
C LYS A 185 14.38 1.09 9.41
N SER A 186 14.46 1.79 8.27
CA SER A 186 15.62 2.63 7.94
C SER A 186 15.73 3.81 8.88
N THR A 187 14.62 4.50 9.19
CA THR A 187 14.59 5.59 10.20
C THR A 187 15.08 5.10 11.56
N PHE A 188 14.65 3.92 12.02
CA PHE A 188 15.14 3.35 13.28
C PHE A 188 16.66 3.10 13.23
N LEU A 189 17.14 2.49 12.14
CA LEU A 189 18.57 2.19 11.95
C LEU A 189 19.43 3.48 11.88
N GLU A 190 18.95 4.50 11.19
CA GLU A 190 19.62 5.81 11.09
C GLU A 190 19.68 6.51 12.45
N MET A 191 18.56 6.55 13.19
CA MET A 191 18.47 7.23 14.48
C MET A 191 19.24 6.49 15.59
N PHE A 192 19.18 5.16 15.64
CA PHE A 192 19.64 4.37 16.78
C PHE A 192 20.80 3.40 16.49
N GLY A 193 21.09 3.08 15.23
CA GLY A 193 22.06 2.06 14.83
C GLY A 193 21.52 0.63 14.99
N ASP A 194 22.33 -0.38 14.66
CA ASP A 194 21.97 -1.75 15.02
C ASP A 194 22.05 -1.90 16.56
N PRO A 195 20.98 -2.35 17.24
CA PRO A 195 20.93 -2.37 18.70
C PRO A 195 21.83 -3.44 19.34
N VAL A 196 22.23 -4.48 18.61
CA VAL A 196 23.18 -5.48 19.13
C VAL A 196 24.61 -4.93 19.05
N ARG A 197 24.99 -4.38 17.90
CA ARG A 197 26.29 -3.72 17.68
C ARG A 197 26.43 -2.46 18.55
N ASN A 198 25.34 -1.74 18.80
CA ASN A 198 25.25 -0.51 19.58
C ASN A 198 26.29 0.53 19.17
N GLU A 199 26.41 0.77 17.86
CA GLU A 199 27.44 1.63 17.24
C GLU A 199 27.40 3.08 17.75
N LYS A 200 26.23 3.54 18.20
CA LYS A 200 26.02 4.87 18.80
C LYS A 200 26.26 4.91 20.32
N GLY A 201 26.70 3.82 20.93
CA GLY A 201 27.16 3.78 22.32
C GLY A 201 26.07 4.01 23.37
N TRP A 202 24.81 3.66 23.11
CA TRP A 202 23.71 3.91 24.04
C TRP A 202 23.89 3.15 25.36
N ASN A 203 23.56 3.81 26.47
CA ASN A 203 23.52 3.18 27.79
C ASN A 203 22.54 1.99 27.77
N ARG A 204 22.95 0.86 28.37
CA ARG A 204 22.13 -0.34 28.47
C ARG A 204 21.54 -0.46 29.88
N LYS A 205 20.25 -0.78 29.96
CA LYS A 205 19.54 -1.04 31.22
C LYS A 205 18.81 -2.38 31.15
N PRO A 206 18.69 -3.13 32.27
CA PRO A 206 17.83 -4.29 32.32
C PRO A 206 16.36 -3.87 32.23
N LEU A 207 15.52 -4.72 31.62
CA LEU A 207 14.08 -4.45 31.53
C LEU A 207 13.41 -4.28 32.91
N SER A 208 13.97 -4.82 34.00
CA SER A 208 13.49 -4.60 35.38
C SER A 208 13.56 -3.14 35.87
N GLU A 209 14.46 -2.31 35.33
CA GLU A 209 14.52 -0.87 35.62
C GLU A 209 13.47 -0.07 34.84
N ILE A 210 13.00 -0.60 33.71
CA ILE A 210 12.12 0.11 32.75
C ILE A 210 10.66 -0.29 32.97
N LEU A 211 10.42 -1.58 33.22
CA LEU A 211 9.11 -2.17 33.46
C LEU A 211 8.74 -2.13 34.94
N GLU A 212 7.49 -1.80 35.22
CA GLU A 212 6.88 -1.92 36.55
C GLU A 212 6.57 -3.38 36.86
N LYS A 213 5.90 -4.03 35.92
CA LYS A 213 5.46 -5.42 35.98
C LYS A 213 5.35 -6.01 34.58
N ILE A 214 5.34 -7.34 34.53
CA ILE A 214 4.96 -8.10 33.33
C ILE A 214 3.68 -8.83 33.68
N GLU A 215 2.58 -8.46 33.03
CA GLU A 215 1.29 -9.13 33.21
C GLU A 215 1.20 -10.34 32.28
N SER A 216 0.46 -11.36 32.70
CA SER A 216 0.09 -12.52 31.86
C SER A 216 -1.41 -12.48 31.64
N GLY A 217 -1.87 -12.93 30.48
CA GLY A 217 -3.28 -13.22 30.27
C GLY A 217 -3.74 -14.57 30.84
N TRP A 218 -4.93 -14.98 30.40
CA TRP A 218 -5.61 -16.21 30.77
C TRP A 218 -6.07 -16.94 29.51
N SER A 219 -5.98 -18.27 29.50
CA SER A 219 -6.32 -19.11 28.34
C SER A 219 -7.38 -20.15 28.70
N PRO A 220 -8.67 -19.74 28.79
CA PRO A 220 -9.79 -20.66 28.95
C PRO A 220 -10.03 -21.50 27.69
N ILE A 221 -10.90 -22.51 27.81
CA ILE A 221 -11.38 -23.28 26.67
C ILE A 221 -12.33 -22.40 25.85
N CYS A 222 -11.79 -21.75 24.82
CA CYS A 222 -12.53 -20.84 23.95
C CYS A 222 -13.15 -21.56 22.74
N LEU A 223 -14.22 -20.99 22.18
CA LEU A 223 -14.82 -21.45 20.92
C LEU A 223 -13.82 -21.25 19.76
N ASP A 224 -13.80 -22.15 18.78
CA ASP A 224 -12.85 -22.07 17.65
C ASP A 224 -13.32 -21.13 16.52
N ARG A 225 -13.77 -19.93 16.92
CA ARG A 225 -14.15 -18.81 16.06
C ARG A 225 -13.70 -17.49 16.71
N PRO A 226 -13.48 -16.40 15.96
CA PRO A 226 -13.34 -15.08 16.55
C PRO A 226 -14.60 -14.68 17.36
N ALA A 227 -14.41 -13.80 18.34
CA ALA A 227 -15.48 -13.08 19.03
C ALA A 227 -16.26 -12.21 18.04
N LEU A 228 -17.58 -12.17 18.21
CA LEU A 228 -18.49 -11.27 17.51
C LEU A 228 -18.63 -9.95 18.29
N ASP A 229 -19.28 -8.95 17.68
CA ASP A 229 -19.49 -7.65 18.30
C ASP A 229 -20.22 -7.79 19.64
N GLY A 230 -19.59 -7.27 20.70
CA GLY A 230 -20.12 -7.32 22.08
C GLY A 230 -19.79 -8.59 22.87
N GLU A 231 -19.27 -9.65 22.25
CA GLU A 231 -18.73 -10.81 22.96
C GLU A 231 -17.36 -10.51 23.57
N TRP A 232 -16.93 -11.36 24.51
CA TRP A 232 -15.53 -11.38 24.97
C TRP A 232 -14.71 -12.33 24.10
N GLY A 233 -13.46 -11.95 23.82
CA GLY A 233 -12.50 -12.77 23.09
C GLY A 233 -11.16 -12.87 23.82
N VAL A 234 -10.42 -13.95 23.56
CA VAL A 234 -9.05 -14.16 24.07
C VAL A 234 -8.09 -14.20 22.88
N LEU A 235 -7.03 -13.39 22.93
CA LEU A 235 -6.04 -13.29 21.86
C LEU A 235 -5.25 -14.60 21.68
N LYS A 236 -5.18 -15.07 20.43
CA LYS A 236 -4.26 -16.14 20.01
C LYS A 236 -2.83 -15.59 19.90
N LEU A 237 -1.84 -16.48 19.90
CA LEU A 237 -0.45 -16.13 19.55
C LEU A 237 -0.32 -15.40 18.20
N GLY A 238 -1.21 -15.68 17.25
CA GLY A 238 -1.26 -15.00 15.95
C GLY A 238 -1.31 -13.47 16.07
N ALA A 239 -2.01 -12.95 17.10
CA ALA A 239 -2.26 -11.52 17.33
C ALA A 239 -1.01 -10.67 17.54
N VAL A 240 0.14 -11.28 17.80
CA VAL A 240 1.42 -10.58 18.02
C VAL A 240 2.58 -11.16 17.20
N THR A 241 2.40 -12.34 16.58
CA THR A 241 3.49 -13.14 15.97
C THR A 241 4.25 -12.39 14.87
N LYS A 242 3.60 -11.46 14.16
CA LYS A 242 4.20 -10.66 13.07
C LYS A 242 4.96 -9.41 13.57
N CYS A 243 5.15 -9.25 14.88
CA CYS A 243 5.59 -8.00 15.53
C CYS A 243 4.68 -6.79 15.23
N ILE A 244 3.41 -7.07 14.91
CA ILE A 244 2.33 -6.13 14.66
C ILE A 244 1.11 -6.69 15.41
N TYR A 245 0.29 -5.82 15.99
CA TYR A 245 -0.94 -6.23 16.66
C TYR A 245 -2.04 -6.54 15.64
N ASP A 246 -2.66 -7.71 15.76
CA ASP A 246 -3.78 -8.15 14.92
C ASP A 246 -4.95 -8.62 15.81
N PRO A 247 -6.00 -7.79 15.99
CA PRO A 247 -7.12 -8.12 16.88
C PRO A 247 -8.02 -9.24 16.32
N LEU A 248 -7.92 -9.59 15.04
CA LEU A 248 -8.73 -10.65 14.43
C LEU A 248 -8.24 -12.06 14.82
N GLU A 249 -6.99 -12.17 15.26
CA GLU A 249 -6.40 -13.39 15.78
C GLU A 249 -6.83 -13.65 17.23
N ASN A 250 -8.13 -13.83 17.45
CA ASN A 250 -8.72 -14.14 18.76
C ASN A 250 -9.62 -15.40 18.69
N LYS A 251 -10.05 -15.89 19.87
CA LYS A 251 -11.11 -16.89 20.04
C LYS A 251 -12.20 -16.34 20.94
N ALA A 252 -13.47 -16.60 20.63
CA ALA A 252 -14.60 -16.19 21.46
C ALA A 252 -14.63 -16.95 22.80
N LEU A 253 -14.82 -16.21 23.89
CA LEU A 253 -15.07 -16.76 25.22
C LEU A 253 -16.49 -17.33 25.25
N PRO A 254 -16.73 -18.56 25.75
CA PRO A 254 -18.08 -19.08 25.93
C PRO A 254 -18.81 -18.33 27.05
N GLU A 255 -20.14 -18.18 26.94
CA GLU A 255 -20.98 -17.54 27.97
C GLU A 255 -20.93 -18.22 29.34
N THR A 256 -20.47 -19.48 29.40
CA THR A 256 -20.26 -20.25 30.64
C THR A 256 -19.04 -19.79 31.44
N GLU A 257 -18.12 -19.04 30.82
CA GLU A 257 -16.90 -18.54 31.44
C GLU A 257 -17.06 -17.05 31.78
N SER A 258 -16.69 -16.67 33.01
CA SER A 258 -16.69 -15.26 33.40
C SER A 258 -15.45 -14.56 32.83
N PRO A 259 -15.58 -13.41 32.13
CA PRO A 259 -14.44 -12.65 31.65
C PRO A 259 -13.68 -12.00 32.80
N GLU A 260 -12.40 -11.69 32.56
CA GLU A 260 -11.50 -11.00 33.50
C GLU A 260 -11.08 -9.64 32.90
N PRO A 261 -11.82 -8.55 33.15
CA PRO A 261 -11.55 -7.26 32.52
C PRO A 261 -10.18 -6.66 32.85
N SER A 262 -9.52 -7.07 33.94
CA SER A 262 -8.18 -6.55 34.27
C SER A 262 -7.10 -6.92 33.23
N ILE A 263 -7.33 -7.97 32.44
CA ILE A 263 -6.44 -8.39 31.33
C ILE A 263 -6.98 -8.01 29.94
N GLU A 264 -8.01 -7.16 29.86
CA GLU A 264 -8.48 -6.57 28.60
C GLU A 264 -7.36 -5.71 27.98
N VAL A 265 -7.16 -5.85 26.67
CA VAL A 265 -6.12 -5.18 25.88
C VAL A 265 -6.58 -3.79 25.50
N HIS A 266 -5.70 -2.81 25.68
CA HIS A 266 -5.99 -1.40 25.50
C HIS A 266 -5.01 -0.73 24.52
N LYS A 267 -5.46 0.36 23.90
CA LYS A 267 -4.57 1.23 23.12
C LYS A 267 -3.41 1.72 23.97
N GLY A 268 -2.18 1.59 23.46
CA GLY A 268 -0.95 1.93 24.15
C GLY A 268 -0.20 0.73 24.74
N ASP A 269 -0.84 -0.43 24.83
CA ASP A 269 -0.20 -1.66 25.31
C ASP A 269 1.00 -2.07 24.46
N VAL A 270 2.07 -2.52 25.13
CA VAL A 270 3.20 -3.22 24.50
C VAL A 270 3.06 -4.71 24.82
N LEU A 271 2.73 -5.50 23.80
CA LEU A 271 2.48 -6.94 23.90
C LEU A 271 3.70 -7.74 23.44
N PHE A 272 4.00 -8.84 24.12
CA PHE A 272 5.18 -9.67 23.87
C PHE A 272 4.85 -11.17 23.87
N SER A 273 5.18 -11.87 22.79
CA SER A 273 5.01 -13.33 22.67
C SER A 273 6.06 -14.08 23.49
N ARG A 274 5.64 -14.65 24.63
CA ARG A 274 6.54 -15.39 25.53
C ARG A 274 6.82 -16.82 25.08
N LYS A 275 5.94 -17.43 24.29
CA LYS A 275 6.00 -18.85 23.93
C LYS A 275 5.47 -19.04 22.52
N ASN A 276 6.29 -19.58 21.63
CA ASN A 276 5.93 -19.94 20.25
C ASN A 276 7.03 -20.90 19.72
N THR A 277 7.07 -21.20 18.42
CA THR A 277 8.28 -21.83 17.82
C THR A 277 9.49 -20.88 17.93
N TYR A 278 10.71 -21.40 17.76
CA TYR A 278 11.95 -20.60 17.91
C TYR A 278 12.01 -19.38 16.98
N GLU A 279 11.44 -19.48 15.78
CA GLU A 279 11.41 -18.43 14.76
C GLU A 279 10.41 -17.31 15.12
N LEU A 280 9.35 -17.67 15.86
CA LEU A 280 8.16 -16.87 16.11
C LEU A 280 8.09 -16.30 17.54
N VAL A 281 8.81 -16.88 18.51
CA VAL A 281 8.88 -16.38 19.89
C VAL A 281 9.59 -15.01 19.95
N ALA A 282 9.36 -14.27 21.04
CA ALA A 282 9.85 -12.90 21.23
C ALA A 282 9.36 -11.88 20.18
N ALA A 283 8.23 -12.14 19.52
CA ALA A 283 7.55 -11.12 18.74
C ALA A 283 6.95 -10.04 19.66
N CYS A 284 7.11 -8.76 19.32
CA CYS A 284 6.67 -7.62 20.13
C CYS A 284 5.78 -6.68 19.31
N ALA A 285 4.66 -6.25 19.86
CA ALA A 285 3.64 -5.48 19.15
C ALA A 285 3.13 -4.31 20.01
N TYR A 286 2.79 -3.19 19.36
CA TYR A 286 2.23 -2.01 20.00
C TYR A 286 0.77 -1.87 19.57
N VAL A 287 -0.13 -1.69 20.53
CA VAL A 287 -1.57 -1.60 20.27
C VAL A 287 -1.94 -0.18 19.88
N TRP A 288 -1.89 0.11 18.57
CA TRP A 288 -2.36 1.38 18.01
C TRP A 288 -3.86 1.59 18.19
N HIS A 289 -4.62 0.53 17.95
CA HIS A 289 -6.08 0.42 18.02
C HIS A 289 -6.45 -1.01 18.39
N THR A 290 -7.54 -1.19 19.13
CA THR A 290 -8.14 -2.49 19.45
C THR A 290 -9.65 -2.31 19.62
N PRO A 291 -10.50 -3.27 19.20
CA PRO A 291 -11.86 -3.31 19.70
C PRO A 291 -11.86 -3.62 21.21
N PRO A 292 -12.93 -3.26 21.93
CA PRO A 292 -13.10 -3.63 23.33
C PRO A 292 -13.30 -5.14 23.49
N LYS A 293 -13.24 -5.62 24.74
CA LYS A 293 -13.51 -7.01 25.16
C LYS A 293 -12.54 -8.07 24.61
N LEU A 294 -11.33 -7.68 24.22
CA LEU A 294 -10.26 -8.64 23.88
C LEU A 294 -9.27 -8.78 25.04
N MET A 295 -9.19 -9.97 25.63
CA MET A 295 -8.27 -10.31 26.72
C MET A 295 -6.95 -10.91 26.21
N LEU A 296 -5.89 -10.70 26.99
CA LEU A 296 -4.63 -11.42 26.82
C LEU A 296 -4.80 -12.93 27.04
N SER A 297 -4.08 -13.76 26.27
CA SER A 297 -3.83 -15.16 26.64
C SER A 297 -2.62 -15.30 27.55
N ASP A 298 -2.49 -16.43 28.26
CA ASP A 298 -1.33 -16.74 29.12
C ASP A 298 0.01 -16.83 28.36
N LEU A 299 -0.09 -16.97 27.03
CA LEU A 299 0.98 -17.04 26.03
C LEU A 299 1.49 -15.66 25.57
N ILE A 300 0.81 -14.58 25.97
CA ILE A 300 1.19 -13.20 25.67
C ILE A 300 1.43 -12.47 27.00
N PHE A 301 2.51 -11.70 27.05
CA PHE A 301 2.78 -10.76 28.12
C PHE A 301 2.36 -9.35 27.71
N ARG A 302 1.81 -8.57 28.64
CA ARG A 302 1.83 -7.10 28.57
C ARG A 302 3.05 -6.60 29.35
N LEU A 303 3.83 -5.73 28.73
CA LEU A 303 4.98 -5.06 29.34
C LEU A 303 4.52 -3.71 29.89
N VAL A 304 4.27 -3.63 31.19
CA VAL A 304 3.81 -2.38 31.85
C VAL A 304 5.03 -1.53 32.20
N LEU A 305 5.09 -0.31 31.70
CA LEU A 305 6.20 0.63 31.90
C LEU A 305 6.06 1.38 33.24
N ARG A 306 7.16 1.57 33.99
CA ARG A 306 7.14 2.34 35.26
C ARG A 306 6.69 3.79 35.08
N ASN A 307 7.01 4.38 33.94
CA ASN A 307 6.69 5.76 33.58
C ASN A 307 6.97 5.93 32.08
N GLU A 308 6.12 6.64 31.34
CA GLU A 308 6.42 7.02 29.95
C GLU A 308 7.69 7.91 29.85
N LYS A 309 8.10 8.53 30.96
CA LYS A 309 9.36 9.26 31.14
C LYS A 309 10.57 8.36 31.41
N SER A 310 10.49 7.03 31.36
CA SER A 310 11.68 6.14 31.42
C SER A 310 12.09 5.66 30.03
N VAL A 311 11.14 5.15 29.25
CA VAL A 311 11.28 4.71 27.86
C VAL A 311 9.94 4.91 27.14
N ASN A 312 9.98 5.37 25.89
CA ASN A 312 8.79 5.51 25.06
C ASN A 312 8.30 4.12 24.57
N PRO A 313 7.01 3.75 24.71
CA PRO A 313 6.51 2.41 24.36
C PRO A 313 6.67 2.05 22.88
N ILE A 314 6.55 3.02 21.96
CA ILE A 314 6.70 2.79 20.52
C ILE A 314 8.17 2.54 20.15
N TYR A 315 9.10 3.28 20.78
CA TYR A 315 10.52 3.00 20.66
C TYR A 315 10.87 1.61 21.22
N LEU A 316 10.36 1.25 22.41
CA LEU A 316 10.61 -0.05 23.01
C LEU A 316 10.11 -1.19 22.12
N GLN A 317 8.91 -1.07 21.54
CA GLN A 317 8.39 -2.07 20.62
C GLN A 317 9.26 -2.21 19.37
N ALA A 318 9.68 -1.09 18.75
CA ALA A 318 10.55 -1.11 17.58
C ALA A 318 11.91 -1.75 17.91
N LEU A 319 12.50 -1.40 19.06
CA LEU A 319 13.76 -1.98 19.55
C LEU A 319 13.67 -3.49 19.75
N LEU A 320 12.66 -3.97 20.48
CA LEU A 320 12.48 -5.40 20.77
C LEU A 320 12.11 -6.21 19.50
N SER A 321 11.50 -5.57 18.51
CA SER A 321 11.12 -6.19 17.22
C SER A 321 12.25 -6.17 16.19
N PHE A 322 13.25 -5.31 16.34
CA PHE A 322 14.36 -5.17 15.41
C PHE A 322 15.11 -6.50 15.25
N SER A 323 15.42 -6.90 14.01
CA SER A 323 15.74 -8.31 13.71
C SER A 323 16.94 -8.88 14.50
N SER A 324 17.98 -8.08 14.73
CA SER A 324 19.15 -8.49 15.51
C SER A 324 18.85 -8.57 17.02
N LYS A 325 18.14 -7.59 17.59
CA LYS A 325 17.71 -7.60 19.00
C LYS A 325 16.73 -8.74 19.28
N ARG A 326 15.71 -8.94 18.43
CA ARG A 326 14.78 -10.07 18.55
C ARG A 326 15.52 -11.41 18.57
N LYS A 327 16.52 -11.61 17.70
CA LYS A 327 17.39 -12.80 17.70
C LYS A 327 18.19 -13.01 18.99
N THR A 328 18.56 -11.96 19.73
CA THR A 328 19.22 -12.15 21.05
C THR A 328 18.22 -12.48 22.15
N ILE A 329 17.01 -11.90 22.11
CA ILE A 329 15.91 -12.23 23.03
C ILE A 329 15.40 -13.66 22.81
N GLN A 330 15.36 -14.15 21.56
CA GLN A 330 15.00 -15.54 21.24
C GLN A 330 15.92 -16.58 21.92
N LYS A 331 17.20 -16.24 22.19
CA LYS A 331 18.12 -17.10 22.96
C LYS A 331 17.75 -17.22 24.45
N LEU A 332 16.84 -16.37 24.94
CA LEU A 332 16.24 -16.51 26.27
C LEU A 332 15.12 -17.55 26.32
N ALA A 333 14.70 -18.09 25.18
CA ALA A 333 13.68 -19.13 25.11
C ALA A 333 14.27 -20.50 25.50
N GLY A 334 13.49 -21.33 26.18
CA GLY A 334 13.89 -22.70 26.54
C GLY A 334 12.73 -23.54 27.08
N GLY A 335 13.00 -24.81 27.36
CA GLY A 335 12.03 -25.78 27.87
C GLY A 335 12.24 -27.18 27.28
N ALA A 336 11.72 -28.21 27.96
CA ALA A 336 11.92 -29.61 27.56
C ALA A 336 11.16 -30.01 26.28
N ALA A 337 10.05 -29.34 25.96
CA ALA A 337 9.31 -29.52 24.72
C ALA A 337 9.89 -28.63 23.61
N GLY A 338 10.87 -29.15 22.87
CA GLY A 338 11.66 -28.40 21.89
C GLY A 338 10.89 -27.74 20.73
N SER A 339 9.61 -28.03 20.55
CA SER A 339 8.73 -27.42 19.54
C SER A 339 8.12 -26.08 19.96
N MET A 340 7.99 -25.79 21.27
CA MET A 340 7.38 -24.56 21.79
C MET A 340 8.16 -23.99 22.99
N PRO A 341 9.40 -23.52 22.79
CA PRO A 341 10.20 -22.90 23.84
C PRO A 341 9.51 -21.67 24.45
N ASN A 342 9.77 -21.41 25.73
CA ASN A 342 9.22 -20.28 26.46
C ASN A 342 10.29 -19.36 27.03
N ILE A 343 9.97 -18.08 27.12
CA ILE A 343 10.71 -17.05 27.83
C ILE A 343 10.00 -16.79 29.16
N SER A 344 10.73 -16.95 30.27
CA SER A 344 10.22 -16.66 31.61
C SER A 344 10.32 -15.16 31.94
N LYS A 345 9.43 -14.67 32.82
CA LYS A 345 9.44 -13.26 33.27
C LYS A 345 10.81 -12.87 33.85
N SER A 346 11.42 -13.74 34.66
CA SER A 346 12.73 -13.51 35.27
C SER A 346 13.86 -13.39 34.23
N ARG A 347 13.91 -14.26 33.21
CA ARG A 347 14.91 -14.17 32.13
C ARG A 347 14.72 -12.91 31.28
N LEU A 348 13.47 -12.50 31.02
CA LEU A 348 13.17 -11.30 30.25
C LEU A 348 13.53 -10.02 31.02
N LEU A 349 13.19 -9.93 32.31
CA LEU A 349 13.49 -8.76 33.16
C LEU A 349 15.00 -8.47 33.30
N LEU A 350 15.85 -9.49 33.18
CA LEU A 350 17.31 -9.34 33.18
C LEU A 350 17.90 -8.96 31.81
N HIS A 351 17.11 -8.95 30.73
CA HIS A 351 17.62 -8.62 29.40
C HIS A 351 17.97 -7.13 29.29
N LEU A 352 19.16 -6.84 28.76
CA LEU A 352 19.67 -5.49 28.56
C LEU A 352 19.15 -4.86 27.25
N VAL A 353 18.57 -3.68 27.36
CA VAL A 353 18.05 -2.88 26.24
C VAL A 353 18.72 -1.50 26.19
N GLU A 354 18.93 -1.02 24.98
CA GLU A 354 19.55 0.28 24.69
C GLU A 354 18.57 1.41 25.04
N CYS A 355 19.09 2.40 25.76
CA CYS A 355 18.32 3.53 26.31
C CYS A 355 18.91 4.86 25.80
N PRO A 356 18.66 5.24 24.53
CA PRO A 356 18.92 6.60 24.03
C PRO A 356 18.07 7.64 24.78
N SER A 357 18.35 8.92 24.57
CA SER A 357 17.61 10.00 25.24
C SER A 357 16.11 10.01 24.89
N LEU A 358 15.26 10.33 25.88
CA LEU A 358 13.80 10.40 25.71
C LEU A 358 13.34 11.32 24.57
N PRO A 359 13.97 12.49 24.31
CA PRO A 359 13.62 13.33 23.16
C PRO A 359 13.82 12.58 21.83
N LEU A 360 14.92 11.83 21.68
CA LEU A 360 15.21 11.08 20.45
C LEU A 360 14.24 9.88 20.28
N GLN A 361 13.93 9.17 21.36
CA GLN A 361 12.89 8.13 21.36
C GLN A 361 11.51 8.71 20.97
N SER A 362 11.19 9.90 21.47
CA SER A 362 9.91 10.58 21.20
C SER A 362 9.83 11.14 19.78
N GLN A 363 10.95 11.60 19.22
CA GLN A 363 11.07 11.97 17.81
C GLN A 363 10.74 10.78 16.90
N PHE A 364 11.35 9.61 17.15
CA PHE A 364 11.03 8.38 16.43
C PHE A 364 9.55 7.98 16.59
N ALA A 365 9.03 8.01 17.83
CA ALA A 365 7.64 7.68 18.11
C ALA A 365 6.65 8.60 17.39
N ASN A 366 7.00 9.88 17.19
CA ASN A 366 6.20 10.84 16.43
C ASN A 366 6.23 10.57 14.92
N ILE A 367 7.36 10.11 14.37
CA ILE A 367 7.45 9.63 12.98
C ILE A 367 6.59 8.36 12.82
N ALA A 368 6.74 7.38 13.71
CA ALA A 368 5.95 6.15 13.72
C ALA A 368 4.43 6.39 13.80
N LYS A 369 3.99 7.31 14.68
CA LYS A 369 2.58 7.76 14.76
C LYS A 369 2.06 8.31 13.42
N LYS A 370 2.85 9.16 12.74
CA LYS A 370 2.47 9.71 11.43
C LYS A 370 2.40 8.61 10.36
N VAL A 371 3.38 7.71 10.34
CA VAL A 371 3.42 6.59 9.39
C VAL A 371 2.24 5.64 9.58
N GLU A 372 1.91 5.20 10.80
CA GLU A 372 0.75 4.32 11.01
C GLU A 372 -0.57 5.03 10.63
N GLY A 373 -0.69 6.34 10.87
CA GLY A 373 -1.84 7.12 10.41
C GLY A 373 -2.00 7.15 8.87
N ILE A 374 -0.89 7.24 8.12
CA ILE A 374 -0.90 7.11 6.65
C ILE A 374 -1.21 5.67 6.24
N LYS A 375 -0.56 4.69 6.89
CA LYS A 375 -0.73 3.26 6.64
C LYS A 375 -2.18 2.81 6.85
N TYR A 376 -2.86 3.33 7.87
CA TYR A 376 -4.27 3.10 8.12
C TYR A 376 -5.14 3.58 6.95
N ARG A 377 -4.98 4.84 6.51
CA ARG A 377 -5.70 5.35 5.32
C ARG A 377 -5.40 4.54 4.06
N TYR A 378 -4.16 4.10 3.89
CA TYR A 378 -3.76 3.27 2.75
C TYR A 378 -4.39 1.86 2.80
N LYS A 379 -4.57 1.26 3.99
CA LYS A 379 -5.31 0.00 4.15
C LYS A 379 -6.80 0.17 3.79
N GLN A 380 -7.44 1.29 4.17
CA GLN A 380 -8.84 1.56 3.77
C GLN A 380 -8.98 1.75 2.25
N SER A 381 -8.13 2.61 1.66
CA SER A 381 -8.10 2.80 0.20
C SER A 381 -7.78 1.50 -0.56
N LEU A 382 -6.99 0.59 0.03
CA LEU A 382 -6.74 -0.73 -0.56
C LEU A 382 -8.01 -1.59 -0.59
N TYR A 383 -8.74 -1.65 0.52
CA TYR A 383 -9.99 -2.39 0.63
C TYR A 383 -11.06 -1.87 -0.34
N GLU A 384 -11.18 -0.55 -0.49
CA GLU A 384 -12.05 0.09 -1.49
C GLU A 384 -11.68 -0.31 -2.93
N LEU A 385 -10.38 -0.29 -3.27
CA LEU A 385 -9.89 -0.68 -4.59
C LEU A 385 -10.14 -2.18 -4.89
N GLU A 386 -9.95 -3.06 -3.90
CA GLU A 386 -10.23 -4.50 -4.04
C GLU A 386 -11.73 -4.78 -4.21
N ASN A 387 -12.59 -4.07 -3.48
CA ASN A 387 -14.05 -4.12 -3.67
C ASN A 387 -14.49 -3.59 -5.04
N LEU A 388 -13.89 -2.48 -5.50
CA LEU A 388 -14.14 -1.90 -6.82
C LEU A 388 -13.75 -2.88 -7.94
N TYR A 389 -12.57 -3.51 -7.84
CA TYR A 389 -12.14 -4.55 -8.78
C TYR A 389 -13.11 -5.73 -8.80
N GLY A 390 -13.52 -6.23 -7.64
CA GLY A 390 -14.51 -7.32 -7.53
C GLY A 390 -15.83 -6.98 -8.21
N SER A 391 -16.34 -5.77 -7.98
CA SER A 391 -17.60 -5.27 -8.56
C SER A 391 -17.51 -5.10 -10.09
N LEU A 392 -16.45 -4.45 -10.58
CA LEU A 392 -16.20 -4.27 -12.01
C LEU A 392 -16.03 -5.61 -12.73
N SER A 393 -15.31 -6.55 -12.13
CA SER A 393 -15.11 -7.90 -12.67
C SER A 393 -16.43 -8.66 -12.77
N GLN A 394 -17.26 -8.61 -11.72
CA GLN A 394 -18.58 -9.26 -11.75
C GLN A 394 -19.49 -8.66 -12.84
N LEU A 395 -19.59 -7.33 -12.93
CA LEU A 395 -20.39 -6.66 -13.96
C LEU A 395 -19.87 -6.96 -15.38
N ALA A 396 -18.55 -6.94 -15.57
CA ALA A 396 -17.92 -7.21 -16.86
C ALA A 396 -18.26 -8.62 -17.37
N PHE A 397 -18.01 -9.65 -16.57
CA PHE A 397 -18.19 -11.04 -17.01
C PHE A 397 -19.64 -11.54 -16.97
N LYS A 398 -20.58 -10.77 -16.40
CA LYS A 398 -22.02 -10.93 -16.66
C LYS A 398 -22.50 -10.23 -17.94
N GLY A 399 -21.72 -9.29 -18.48
CA GLY A 399 -22.14 -8.39 -19.57
C GLY A 399 -23.08 -7.28 -19.12
N GLU A 400 -23.04 -6.93 -17.83
CA GLU A 400 -23.83 -5.86 -17.20
C GLU A 400 -23.03 -4.54 -17.12
N LEU A 401 -21.70 -4.58 -17.33
CA LEU A 401 -20.84 -3.39 -17.36
C LEU A 401 -21.19 -2.53 -18.57
N LYS A 402 -21.80 -1.36 -18.31
CA LYS A 402 -22.14 -0.38 -19.33
C LYS A 402 -20.94 0.50 -19.63
N TYR A 403 -20.60 0.61 -20.91
CA TYR A 403 -19.71 1.66 -21.41
C TYR A 403 -20.61 2.78 -21.92
N GLU A 404 -20.54 3.95 -21.31
CA GLU A 404 -21.04 5.15 -21.98
C GLU A 404 -20.13 5.37 -23.19
N ALA A 405 -20.71 5.21 -24.37
CA ALA A 405 -19.99 5.40 -25.61
C ALA A 405 -19.73 6.90 -25.78
N PHE A 406 -18.49 7.31 -25.50
CA PHE A 406 -17.92 8.52 -26.07
C PHE A 406 -17.83 8.31 -27.60
N HIS A 407 -18.96 8.53 -28.28
CA HIS A 407 -19.05 8.54 -29.73
C HIS A 407 -18.32 9.79 -30.24
N VAL A 408 -17.01 9.65 -30.46
CA VAL A 408 -16.27 10.57 -31.32
C VAL A 408 -16.75 10.31 -32.75
N HIS A 409 -17.68 11.14 -33.22
CA HIS A 409 -18.07 11.15 -34.63
C HIS A 409 -16.91 11.75 -35.44
N TYR A 410 -16.16 10.89 -36.13
CA TYR A 410 -15.29 11.33 -37.22
C TYR A 410 -16.15 11.62 -38.45
N GLY A 411 -16.43 12.90 -38.69
CA GLY A 411 -17.04 13.39 -39.92
C GLY A 411 -15.97 13.86 -40.91
N ASP A 412 -16.15 13.57 -42.20
CA ASP A 412 -15.16 13.81 -43.28
C ASP A 412 -14.86 15.29 -43.61
N ASN A 413 -15.37 16.25 -42.83
CA ASN A 413 -15.01 17.66 -42.97
C ASN A 413 -14.62 18.23 -41.61
N GLY A 414 -13.42 18.78 -41.51
CA GLY A 414 -12.86 19.31 -40.28
C GLY A 414 -13.68 20.47 -39.70
N MET A 415 -13.80 20.47 -38.37
CA MET A 415 -14.61 21.36 -37.51
C MET A 415 -16.14 21.11 -37.55
N ASP A 416 -16.70 20.57 -36.46
CA ASP A 416 -17.41 21.43 -35.49
C ASP A 416 -17.86 20.74 -34.17
N LYS A 417 -18.10 21.60 -33.17
CA LYS A 417 -19.01 21.55 -31.98
C LYS A 417 -19.49 20.21 -31.38
N ILE A 418 -19.21 20.06 -30.08
CA ILE A 418 -19.85 19.10 -29.16
C ILE A 418 -21.24 19.62 -28.74
N THR A 419 -22.30 18.85 -28.98
CA THR A 419 -23.64 19.07 -28.40
C THR A 419 -23.90 18.07 -27.26
N LYS A 420 -23.90 18.55 -26.01
CA LYS A 420 -24.35 17.75 -24.84
C LYS A 420 -25.88 17.79 -24.75
N THR A 421 -26.56 16.64 -24.88
CA THR A 421 -27.90 16.43 -24.31
C THR A 421 -27.77 15.81 -22.91
N PRO A 422 -28.14 16.52 -21.83
CA PRO A 422 -28.05 15.97 -20.48
C PRO A 422 -29.25 15.05 -20.17
N MET A 423 -28.99 13.95 -19.47
CA MET A 423 -30.01 13.22 -18.72
C MET A 423 -29.60 13.10 -17.24
N PRO A 424 -30.57 13.01 -16.31
CA PRO A 424 -30.35 13.41 -14.92
C PRO A 424 -29.57 12.38 -14.09
N CYS A 425 -28.67 12.89 -13.25
CA CYS A 425 -27.77 12.11 -12.40
C CYS A 425 -28.45 11.50 -11.15
N SER A 426 -29.70 11.02 -11.27
CA SER A 426 -30.53 10.56 -10.15
C SER A 426 -30.96 9.09 -10.30
N ARG A 427 -30.00 8.17 -10.18
CA ARG A 427 -30.15 6.74 -9.77
C ARG A 427 -28.82 5.98 -9.85
N LEU A 428 -27.87 6.33 -8.98
CA LEU A 428 -26.74 5.45 -8.64
C LEU A 428 -26.84 5.07 -7.15
N PHE A 429 -27.27 3.83 -6.97
CA PHE A 429 -27.13 2.93 -5.81
C PHE A 429 -26.63 3.52 -4.48
N LYS A 430 -27.53 3.60 -3.49
CA LYS A 430 -27.12 3.55 -2.08
C LYS A 430 -26.48 2.18 -1.79
N PRO A 431 -25.44 2.09 -0.93
CA PRO A 431 -25.04 0.82 -0.34
C PRO A 431 -26.21 0.23 0.46
N VAL A 432 -26.43 -1.07 0.36
CA VAL A 432 -27.30 -1.79 1.30
C VAL A 432 -26.50 -1.97 2.60
N TYR A 433 -26.66 -1.02 3.52
CA TYR A 433 -26.24 -1.24 4.90
C TYR A 433 -27.20 -2.25 5.54
N CYS A 434 -26.65 -3.17 6.34
CA CYS A 434 -27.44 -4.04 7.19
C CYS A 434 -27.91 -3.21 8.39
N ASP A 435 -29.22 -3.08 8.58
CA ASP A 435 -29.79 -2.34 9.71
C ASP A 435 -29.59 -3.07 11.04
N SER A 436 -28.95 -2.41 12.00
CA SER A 436 -29.25 -2.62 13.41
C SER A 436 -29.19 -1.30 14.19
N THR A 437 -30.36 -0.91 14.71
CA THR A 437 -30.60 0.11 15.74
C THR A 437 -30.05 1.53 15.50
N ALA A 438 -30.90 2.38 14.93
CA ALA A 438 -30.80 3.83 15.07
C ALA A 438 -31.77 4.33 16.15
N GLU A 439 -31.29 5.13 17.11
CA GLU A 439 -32.14 5.99 17.94
C GLU A 439 -31.84 7.48 17.69
N ASN A 440 -32.77 8.11 16.97
CA ASN A 440 -33.22 9.50 17.10
C ASN A 440 -32.29 10.55 17.74
N ILE A 441 -31.68 11.41 16.91
CA ILE A 441 -31.69 12.87 17.16
C ILE A 441 -32.08 13.60 15.87
N LYS A 442 -33.06 14.50 15.95
CA LYS A 442 -33.55 15.32 14.84
C LYS A 442 -32.64 16.54 14.61
N THR A 443 -32.34 16.86 13.36
CA THR A 443 -31.81 18.17 12.96
C THR A 443 -32.87 18.93 12.18
N GLU A 444 -33.46 19.96 12.80
CA GLU A 444 -34.32 20.92 12.10
C GLU A 444 -33.49 22.02 11.43
N THR A 445 -34.03 22.51 10.32
CA THR A 445 -33.49 23.59 9.48
C THR A 445 -33.61 24.94 10.19
N ILE A 446 -32.65 25.86 9.97
CA ILE A 446 -32.91 27.29 9.71
C ILE A 446 -31.66 27.93 9.08
N LEU A 447 -31.82 28.49 7.89
CA LEU A 447 -30.92 29.49 7.30
C LEU A 447 -31.60 30.85 7.50
N GLY A 448 -30.97 31.81 8.17
CA GLY A 448 -31.50 33.17 8.21
C GLY A 448 -30.97 34.12 9.28
N SER A 449 -30.31 35.19 8.81
CA SER A 449 -30.18 36.50 9.48
C SER A 449 -29.17 36.67 10.63
N LEU A 450 -28.21 37.60 10.41
CA LEU A 450 -27.66 38.66 11.31
C LEU A 450 -26.25 39.05 10.83
N LYS A 451 -26.10 40.01 9.90
CA LYS A 451 -25.92 41.48 10.13
C LYS A 451 -24.80 41.89 11.10
N ARG A 452 -23.88 42.70 10.54
CA ARG A 452 -22.72 43.41 11.11
C ARG A 452 -22.91 44.04 12.52
N LYS A 453 -21.85 43.99 13.34
CA LYS A 453 -21.29 45.07 14.21
C LYS A 453 -19.96 44.58 14.84
N SER A 454 -18.80 45.13 14.45
CA SER A 454 -18.06 46.26 15.06
C SER A 454 -17.12 45.84 16.21
N LEU A 455 -15.81 46.12 16.06
CA LEU A 455 -14.80 45.99 17.12
C LEU A 455 -14.97 47.05 18.21
N PRO A 456 -14.37 46.84 19.40
CA PRO A 456 -13.86 47.89 20.27
C PRO A 456 -12.33 48.07 20.12
N ASP A 457 -11.87 49.31 20.21
CA ASP A 457 -10.46 49.72 20.12
C ASP A 457 -9.80 49.91 21.51
N GLU A 458 -8.46 50.04 21.47
CA GLU A 458 -7.55 50.70 22.43
C GLU A 458 -7.37 50.15 23.87
N LEU A 459 -6.09 49.89 24.19
CA LEU A 459 -5.51 50.24 25.49
C LEU A 459 -4.02 50.61 25.31
N ASP A 460 -3.68 51.82 25.74
CA ASP A 460 -2.37 52.47 25.63
C ASP A 460 -1.33 51.89 26.63
N LEU A 461 -0.05 51.98 26.28
CA LEU A 461 1.09 51.62 27.13
C LEU A 461 2.16 52.72 27.08
N SER A 462 1.93 53.78 27.83
CA SER A 462 2.89 54.84 28.11
C SER A 462 3.24 54.86 29.62
N ASN A 463 4.56 54.89 29.93
CA ASN A 463 5.27 54.97 31.24
C ASN A 463 6.26 53.80 31.44
N MET A 464 7.47 53.90 31.98
CA MET A 464 8.49 54.93 32.23
C MET A 464 9.58 54.24 33.10
N HIS A 465 10.89 54.40 32.78
CA HIS A 465 12.08 54.02 33.59
C HIS A 465 12.31 52.51 33.94
N ALA A 466 13.52 51.95 33.89
CA ALA A 466 14.85 52.50 34.22
C ALA A 466 16.03 51.79 33.49
N GLU A 467 17.19 52.45 33.49
CA GLU A 467 18.50 51.97 33.00
C GLU A 467 19.32 51.24 34.12
N PRO A 468 20.64 50.98 33.99
CA PRO A 468 21.30 49.97 33.14
C PRO A 468 22.27 49.08 33.96
N GLN A 469 22.95 48.12 33.31
CA GLN A 469 24.31 47.71 33.72
C GLN A 469 25.20 47.34 32.51
N GLU A 470 26.51 47.46 32.72
CA GLU A 470 27.52 47.75 31.71
C GLU A 470 28.54 46.63 31.42
N ASN A 471 29.20 46.77 30.26
CA ASN A 471 30.61 46.48 29.96
C ASN A 471 31.16 45.03 30.03
N LYS A 472 31.63 44.55 28.86
CA LYS A 472 33.06 44.65 28.47
C LYS A 472 33.32 44.27 26.99
N ASN A 473 34.04 45.14 26.28
CA ASN A 473 35.24 44.95 25.44
C ASN A 473 35.63 43.49 25.04
N GLU A 474 36.23 43.16 23.88
CA GLU A 474 37.08 43.88 22.89
C GLU A 474 37.23 42.96 21.63
N THR A 475 37.78 43.28 20.43
CA THR A 475 38.52 44.42 19.83
C THR A 475 38.18 44.50 18.31
N VAL A 476 38.63 45.52 17.57
CA VAL A 476 38.52 45.66 16.09
C VAL A 476 39.85 45.33 15.37
N VAL A 477 39.80 44.68 14.19
CA VAL A 477 40.82 44.81 13.14
C VAL A 477 40.15 44.88 11.76
N VAL A 478 40.56 45.84 10.93
CA VAL A 478 40.11 46.04 9.53
C VAL A 478 41.33 46.02 8.60
N ASN A 479 41.21 45.30 7.49
CA ASN A 479 41.98 45.37 6.23
C ASN A 479 41.25 44.43 5.24
N GLY A 480 41.07 44.68 3.93
CA GLY A 480 41.44 45.80 3.07
C GLY A 480 41.56 45.30 1.61
N ASN A 481 40.95 46.02 0.66
CA ASN A 481 41.06 45.92 -0.82
C ASN A 481 40.21 44.90 -1.63
N THR A 482 39.71 45.44 -2.75
CA THR A 482 39.13 44.88 -4.00
C THR A 482 39.53 45.85 -5.13
N PRO A 483 39.36 45.57 -6.44
CA PRO A 483 39.25 44.28 -7.16
C PRO A 483 40.23 44.20 -8.38
N ILE A 484 40.41 43.03 -9.01
CA ILE A 484 40.89 42.93 -10.42
C ILE A 484 40.15 41.78 -11.13
N GLU A 485 39.74 42.03 -12.38
CA GLU A 485 39.11 41.07 -13.30
C GLU A 485 40.17 40.21 -14.03
N SER A 486 39.84 38.95 -14.34
CA SER A 486 40.41 38.28 -15.50
C SER A 486 39.47 37.19 -16.06
N THR A 487 38.91 37.48 -17.24
CA THR A 487 38.22 36.52 -18.09
C THR A 487 39.17 35.46 -18.63
N VAL A 488 38.72 34.20 -18.69
CA VAL A 488 39.22 33.20 -19.65
C VAL A 488 38.01 32.59 -20.34
N THR A 489 37.89 32.86 -21.63
CA THR A 489 36.89 32.28 -22.54
C THR A 489 37.45 31.01 -23.19
N TRP A 490 36.59 30.01 -23.34
CA TRP A 490 36.71 29.00 -24.40
C TRP A 490 35.34 28.90 -25.08
N GLU A 491 35.29 29.22 -26.37
CA GLU A 491 34.15 28.91 -27.24
C GLU A 491 34.37 27.54 -27.87
N GLU A 492 33.32 26.71 -27.94
CA GLU A 492 33.16 25.81 -29.08
C GLU A 492 31.67 25.46 -29.32
N HIS A 493 31.16 26.08 -30.39
CA HIS A 493 30.03 25.75 -31.28
C HIS A 493 28.70 25.11 -30.82
N GLU A 494 27.65 25.69 -31.42
CA GLU A 494 26.22 25.41 -31.30
C GLU A 494 25.78 23.99 -31.73
N SER A 495 24.77 23.45 -31.04
CA SER A 495 23.49 23.04 -31.69
C SER A 495 22.43 22.63 -30.65
N GLU A 496 21.80 23.61 -29.99
CA GLU A 496 20.56 23.39 -29.23
C GLU A 496 19.35 23.98 -29.97
N GLU A 497 18.36 23.13 -30.31
CA GLU A 497 17.05 23.60 -30.74
C GLU A 497 16.33 24.29 -29.57
N ARG A 498 16.08 25.59 -29.70
CA ARG A 498 15.32 26.37 -28.73
C ARG A 498 13.85 25.93 -28.68
N ILE A 499 13.45 25.23 -27.62
CA ILE A 499 12.04 25.15 -27.21
C ILE A 499 11.73 26.39 -26.36
N SER A 500 10.84 27.26 -26.84
CA SER A 500 10.41 28.46 -26.12
C SER A 500 9.48 28.12 -24.96
N THR A 501 9.93 28.30 -23.71
CA THR A 501 9.09 28.14 -22.52
C THR A 501 8.29 29.41 -22.23
N ASN A 502 6.99 29.40 -22.56
CA ASN A 502 6.06 30.44 -22.14
C ASN A 502 5.75 30.30 -20.64
N HIS A 503 6.12 31.32 -19.85
CA HIS A 503 5.86 31.34 -18.41
C HIS A 503 4.37 31.59 -18.08
N LEU A 504 3.65 30.54 -17.65
CA LEU A 504 2.30 30.65 -17.07
C LEU A 504 2.38 31.05 -15.58
N LYS A 505 1.84 32.22 -15.24
CA LYS A 505 1.68 32.67 -13.84
C LYS A 505 0.33 32.27 -13.28
N PHE A 506 0.32 31.43 -12.24
CA PHE A 506 -0.88 31.13 -11.45
C PHE A 506 -0.92 31.98 -10.17
N SER A 507 -2.11 32.30 -9.67
CA SER A 507 -2.26 32.97 -8.37
C SER A 507 -1.96 32.01 -7.21
N ARG A 508 -1.62 32.58 -6.05
CA ARG A 508 -1.31 31.82 -4.83
C ARG A 508 -2.54 31.05 -4.33
N GLU A 509 -3.73 31.64 -4.42
CA GLU A 509 -4.99 30.96 -4.14
C GLU A 509 -5.23 29.80 -5.10
N SER A 510 -5.03 29.98 -6.41
CA SER A 510 -5.23 28.91 -7.41
C SER A 510 -4.30 27.72 -7.19
N LEU A 511 -3.03 27.96 -6.84
CA LEU A 511 -2.07 26.91 -6.51
C LEU A 511 -2.44 26.18 -5.21
N LEU A 512 -2.78 26.91 -4.14
CA LEU A 512 -3.20 26.30 -2.87
C LEU A 512 -4.51 25.53 -2.98
N TYR A 513 -5.42 25.98 -3.87
CA TYR A 513 -6.66 25.30 -4.20
C TYR A 513 -6.38 23.99 -4.95
N LEU A 514 -5.58 24.04 -6.03
CA LEU A 514 -5.19 22.85 -6.81
C LEU A 514 -4.51 21.79 -5.92
N ILE A 515 -3.58 22.22 -5.05
CA ILE A 515 -2.86 21.33 -4.12
C ILE A 515 -3.81 20.66 -3.11
N ARG A 516 -4.84 21.36 -2.61
CA ARG A 516 -5.85 20.75 -1.71
C ARG A 516 -6.72 19.74 -2.45
N THR A 517 -7.14 20.04 -3.68
CA THR A 517 -8.03 19.16 -4.44
C THR A 517 -7.32 17.89 -4.96
N LEU A 518 -6.00 17.94 -5.15
CA LEU A 518 -5.18 16.78 -5.52
C LEU A 518 -4.92 15.78 -4.37
N GLN A 519 -5.25 16.13 -3.11
CA GLN A 519 -5.07 15.23 -1.96
C GLN A 519 -6.22 14.25 -1.73
N GLU A 520 -7.42 14.50 -2.29
CA GLU A 520 -8.58 13.61 -2.18
C GLU A 520 -9.28 13.40 -3.54
N PRO A 521 -9.11 12.23 -4.19
CA PRO A 521 -9.62 11.98 -5.55
C PRO A 521 -11.15 12.06 -5.70
N ILE A 522 -11.88 11.75 -4.64
CA ILE A 522 -13.36 11.78 -4.63
C ILE A 522 -13.84 13.23 -4.74
N LEU A 523 -13.26 14.12 -3.93
CA LEU A 523 -13.62 15.53 -3.85
C LEU A 523 -13.42 16.27 -5.18
N PHE A 524 -12.39 15.92 -5.95
CA PHE A 524 -12.14 16.50 -7.28
C PHE A 524 -13.33 16.25 -8.23
N SER A 525 -13.90 15.05 -8.24
CA SER A 525 -15.02 14.70 -9.13
C SER A 525 -16.34 15.39 -8.74
N GLU A 526 -16.56 15.61 -7.44
CA GLU A 526 -17.73 16.30 -6.92
C GLU A 526 -17.61 17.83 -7.09
N LEU A 527 -16.42 18.39 -6.87
CA LEU A 527 -16.13 19.81 -7.13
C LEU A 527 -16.22 20.16 -8.63
N MET A 528 -15.81 19.26 -9.53
CA MET A 528 -15.99 19.48 -10.97
C MET A 528 -17.48 19.48 -11.36
N ARG A 529 -18.32 18.65 -10.73
CA ARG A 529 -19.78 18.70 -10.92
C ARG A 529 -20.39 19.97 -10.34
N GLU A 530 -20.00 20.38 -9.14
CA GLU A 530 -20.55 21.59 -8.50
C GLU A 530 -20.07 22.85 -9.24
N ALA A 531 -18.87 22.85 -9.82
CA ALA A 531 -18.38 23.92 -10.70
C ALA A 531 -19.11 23.95 -12.06
N GLU A 532 -19.31 22.81 -12.74
CA GLU A 532 -20.13 22.74 -13.96
C GLU A 532 -21.57 23.21 -13.70
N LYS A 533 -22.14 22.88 -12.54
CA LYS A 533 -23.49 23.28 -12.12
C LYS A 533 -23.60 24.78 -11.80
N ASN A 534 -22.66 25.34 -11.02
CA ASN A 534 -22.63 26.78 -10.74
C ASN A 534 -22.37 27.64 -12.01
N ALA A 535 -21.67 27.10 -13.00
CA ALA A 535 -21.50 27.71 -14.31
C ALA A 535 -22.77 27.66 -15.19
N TYR A 536 -23.70 26.73 -14.92
CA TYR A 536 -24.98 26.61 -15.61
C TYR A 536 -26.07 27.50 -14.99
N GLU A 537 -26.04 27.71 -13.67
CA GLU A 537 -27.06 28.47 -12.93
C GLU A 537 -26.83 30.01 -12.97
N ASN A 538 -25.60 30.47 -13.20
CA ASN A 538 -25.28 31.90 -13.30
C ASN A 538 -25.16 32.38 -14.76
N HIS A 539 -26.27 32.85 -15.34
CA HIS A 539 -26.25 33.56 -16.63
C HIS A 539 -25.55 34.94 -16.52
N SER A 540 -24.22 34.98 -16.59
CA SER A 540 -23.42 36.20 -16.71
C SER A 540 -22.06 35.95 -17.38
N GLN A 541 -22.11 35.81 -18.71
CA GLN A 541 -20.99 35.62 -19.66
C GLN A 541 -20.12 34.36 -19.51
N PRO A 542 -19.75 33.69 -20.62
CA PRO A 542 -18.81 32.58 -20.59
C PRO A 542 -17.39 33.09 -20.34
N TRP A 543 -16.70 32.51 -19.37
CA TRP A 543 -15.26 32.68 -19.24
C TRP A 543 -14.55 31.96 -20.39
N THR A 544 -14.18 32.70 -21.43
CA THR A 544 -13.28 32.21 -22.49
C THR A 544 -11.85 32.19 -21.97
N TYR A 545 -11.55 31.24 -21.09
CA TYR A 545 -10.19 30.75 -20.95
C TYR A 545 -10.04 29.60 -21.94
N ASP A 546 -9.47 29.91 -23.11
CA ASP A 546 -9.01 28.86 -24.02
C ASP A 546 -8.08 27.94 -23.21
N ARG A 547 -8.32 26.62 -23.26
CA ARG A 547 -7.38 25.66 -22.68
C ARG A 547 -6.02 25.94 -23.33
N PRO A 548 -4.96 26.25 -22.57
CA PRO A 548 -3.66 26.42 -23.20
C PRO A 548 -3.32 25.15 -23.99
N PRO A 549 -2.73 25.26 -25.18
CA PRO A 549 -2.24 24.08 -25.89
C PRO A 549 -1.33 23.31 -24.94
N HIS A 550 -1.50 21.98 -24.93
CA HIS A 550 -0.85 21.07 -23.98
C HIS A 550 -1.36 21.11 -22.52
N TYR A 551 -2.51 21.72 -22.21
CA TYR A 551 -3.09 21.64 -20.85
C TYR A 551 -3.28 20.20 -20.37
N ASP A 552 -3.90 19.35 -21.20
CA ASP A 552 -4.12 17.94 -20.84
C ASP A 552 -2.79 17.16 -20.80
N ASP A 553 -1.81 17.51 -21.65
CA ASP A 553 -0.46 16.90 -21.63
C ASP A 553 0.32 17.31 -20.37
N ILE A 554 0.22 18.56 -19.92
CA ILE A 554 0.82 19.06 -18.68
C ILE A 554 0.13 18.41 -17.47
N CYS A 555 -1.19 18.26 -17.48
CA CYS A 555 -1.91 17.52 -16.45
C CYS A 555 -1.50 16.04 -16.41
N ASN A 556 -1.31 15.40 -17.57
CA ASN A 556 -0.83 14.02 -17.66
C ASN A 556 0.62 13.89 -17.16
N LEU A 557 1.53 14.78 -17.57
CA LEU A 557 2.93 14.79 -17.11
C LEU A 557 3.04 15.03 -15.60
N ILE A 558 2.24 15.95 -15.05
CA ILE A 558 2.14 16.14 -13.59
C ILE A 558 1.56 14.88 -12.91
N PHE A 559 0.60 14.21 -13.54
CA PHE A 559 0.08 12.93 -13.04
C PHE A 559 1.15 11.84 -13.05
N GLU A 560 1.95 11.71 -14.10
CA GLU A 560 3.03 10.73 -14.26
C GLU A 560 4.17 10.99 -13.26
N LEU A 561 4.62 12.24 -13.10
CA LEU A 561 5.64 12.63 -12.11
C LEU A 561 5.17 12.43 -10.65
N LEU A 562 3.87 12.58 -10.38
CA LEU A 562 3.24 12.18 -9.12
C LEU A 562 3.06 10.65 -9.02
N ASP A 563 2.91 9.94 -10.14
CA ASP A 563 2.79 8.49 -10.17
C ASP A 563 4.13 7.82 -9.82
N GLU A 564 5.24 8.40 -10.28
CA GLU A 564 6.62 7.97 -10.00
C GLU A 564 7.18 8.47 -8.64
N GLY A 565 6.53 9.44 -7.99
CA GLY A 565 6.90 9.92 -6.65
C GLY A 565 8.07 10.91 -6.61
N ILE A 566 8.30 11.64 -7.70
CA ILE A 566 9.49 12.47 -7.94
C ILE A 566 9.38 13.87 -7.31
N LEU A 567 8.19 14.29 -6.87
CA LEU A 567 7.94 15.65 -6.37
C LEU A 567 8.27 15.81 -4.86
N PHE A 568 9.26 16.64 -4.54
CA PHE A 568 9.46 17.19 -3.18
C PHE A 568 9.15 18.69 -3.12
N GLN A 569 8.52 19.11 -2.01
CA GLN A 569 8.14 20.50 -1.75
C GLN A 569 9.24 21.25 -1.00
N ALA A 570 9.74 22.35 -1.57
CA ALA A 570 10.61 23.30 -0.88
C ALA A 570 9.96 24.70 -0.83
N TYR A 571 9.93 25.31 0.35
CA TYR A 571 9.38 26.65 0.57
C TYR A 571 10.49 27.62 0.97
N ASN A 572 10.78 28.61 0.11
CA ASN A 572 11.74 29.66 0.43
C ASN A 572 11.00 30.79 1.15
N LYS A 573 11.26 30.91 2.46
CA LYS A 573 10.56 31.83 3.35
C LYS A 573 10.87 33.31 3.05
N ASP A 574 12.08 33.61 2.57
CA ASP A 574 12.55 34.99 2.36
C ASP A 574 12.10 35.57 1.02
N LYS A 575 11.83 34.71 0.02
CA LYS A 575 11.29 35.10 -1.29
C LYS A 575 9.78 34.90 -1.44
N ASN A 576 9.12 34.31 -0.46
CA ASN A 576 7.68 33.97 -0.48
C ASN A 576 7.28 33.14 -1.72
N GLN A 577 8.17 32.23 -2.14
CA GLN A 577 8.06 31.40 -3.34
C GLN A 577 8.09 29.91 -2.97
N MET A 578 7.29 29.11 -3.67
CA MET A 578 7.29 27.64 -3.60
C MET A 578 8.03 27.11 -4.82
N PHE A 579 8.91 26.12 -4.60
CA PHE A 579 9.66 25.43 -5.66
C PHE A 579 9.24 23.96 -5.71
N LEU A 580 9.20 23.41 -6.92
CA LEU A 580 9.05 21.99 -7.18
C LEU A 580 10.40 21.45 -7.65
N THR A 581 10.99 20.54 -6.88
CA THR A 581 12.30 19.96 -7.21
C THR A 581 12.10 18.52 -7.69
N LEU A 582 12.59 18.24 -8.91
CA LEU A 582 12.69 16.89 -9.46
C LEU A 582 13.99 16.22 -8.99
N THR A 583 13.99 14.89 -8.83
CA THR A 583 15.12 14.14 -8.27
C THR A 583 16.41 14.13 -9.10
N GLU A 584 16.38 14.65 -10.34
CA GLU A 584 17.54 14.78 -11.23
C GLU A 584 18.04 16.25 -11.37
N GLY A 585 17.80 17.09 -10.37
CA GLY A 585 18.58 18.32 -10.16
C GLY A 585 18.24 19.52 -11.04
N LYS A 586 17.31 19.42 -12.00
CA LYS A 586 16.69 20.60 -12.64
C LYS A 586 15.57 21.15 -11.76
N VAL A 587 15.75 22.38 -11.29
CA VAL A 587 14.71 23.20 -10.65
C VAL A 587 13.92 23.91 -11.75
N ILE A 588 12.59 23.91 -11.67
CA ILE A 588 11.66 24.65 -12.53
C ILE A 588 11.05 25.80 -11.72
#